data_AF-A0A932Q0F9-F1
#
_entry.id   AF-A0A932Q0F9-F1
#
_cell.length_a   1.000
_cell.length_b   1.000
_cell.length_c   1.000
_cell.angle_alpha   90.00
_cell.angle_beta   90.00
_cell.angle_gamma   90.00
#
_symmetry.space_group_name_H-M   'P 1'
#
loop_
_entity.id
_entity.type
_entity.pdbx_description
1 polymer ?
#
loop_
_entity_poly.entity_id
_entity_poly.type
_entity_poly.pdbx_seq_one_letter_code
_entity_poly.pdbx_strand_id
1 'polypeptide(L)'
;MTNSFFQKLIVVAVIATFGLVVLGGVVRLSGSGLGCPDWPLCQGQIIPPLDLQTWIEYTHRLSATLTTIFVIASALYAWRKYRDAKWIFRSTLIAFILLIVQILVGGLTVLLKLPPLIVAVHLSN
;
A
#
# COMPACT_ATOMS: atom_id res chain seq x y z
N MET A 1 18.44 -13.02 -18.39
CA MET A 1 18.88 -12.87 -16.98
C MET A 1 18.39 -11.52 -16.47
N THR A 2 17.75 -11.47 -15.29
CA THR A 2 17.26 -10.22 -14.71
C THR A 2 18.40 -9.41 -14.10
N ASN A 3 18.31 -8.08 -14.18
CA ASN A 3 19.32 -7.15 -13.69
C ASN A 3 19.32 -7.13 -12.15
N SER A 4 20.50 -7.09 -11.52
CA SER A 4 20.66 -7.09 -10.05
C SER A 4 19.98 -5.89 -9.38
N PHE A 5 19.92 -4.73 -10.04
CA PHE A 5 19.17 -3.57 -9.57
C PHE A 5 17.67 -3.85 -9.53
N PHE A 6 17.12 -4.44 -10.60
CA PHE A 6 15.70 -4.79 -10.68
C PHE A 6 15.31 -5.83 -9.61
N GLN A 7 16.17 -6.82 -9.39
CA GLN A 7 15.95 -7.81 -8.34
C GLN A 7 15.92 -7.16 -6.94
N LYS A 8 16.87 -6.27 -6.63
CA LYS A 8 16.88 -5.53 -5.36
C LYS A 8 15.61 -4.70 -5.18
N LEU A 9 15.16 -4.03 -6.23
CA LEU A 9 13.93 -3.23 -6.19
C LEU A 9 12.69 -4.09 -5.87
N ILE A 10 12.57 -5.25 -6.51
CA ILE A 10 11.48 -6.20 -6.23
C ILE A 10 11.56 -6.74 -4.80
N VAL A 11 12.76 -7.11 -4.32
CA VAL A 11 12.95 -7.59 -2.94
C VAL A 11 12.52 -6.53 -1.93
N VAL A 12 12.93 -5.27 -2.13
CA VAL A 12 12.52 -4.15 -1.27
C VAL A 12 11.00 -3.96 -1.32
N ALA A 13 10.39 -4.00 -2.51
CA ALA A 13 8.94 -3.90 -2.65
C ALA A 13 8.20 -5.01 -1.89
N VAL A 14 8.67 -6.26 -1.99
CA VAL A 14 8.07 -7.41 -1.28
C VAL A 14 8.18 -7.26 0.23
N ILE A 15 9.35 -6.88 0.74
CA ILE A 15 9.57 -6.66 2.17
C ILE A 15 8.67 -5.51 2.67
N ALA A 16 8.61 -4.41 1.92
CA ALA A 16 7.77 -3.26 2.25
C ALA A 16 6.28 -3.61 2.26
N THR A 17 5.79 -4.37 1.27
CA THR A 17 4.41 -4.85 1.23
C THR A 17 4.10 -5.77 2.40
N PHE A 18 4.99 -6.71 2.74
CA PHE A 18 4.77 -7.57 3.89
C PHE A 18 4.72 -6.78 5.20
N GLY A 19 5.64 -5.84 5.40
CA GLY A 19 5.62 -4.92 6.54
C GLY A 19 4.34 -4.08 6.59
N LEU A 20 3.83 -3.63 5.43
CA LEU A 20 2.59 -2.89 5.32
C LEU A 20 1.37 -3.71 5.76
N VAL A 21 1.31 -4.99 5.39
CA VAL A 21 0.25 -5.92 5.84
C VAL A 21 0.28 -6.07 7.36
N VAL A 22 1.47 -6.25 7.96
CA VAL A 22 1.64 -6.32 9.42
C VAL A 22 1.16 -5.03 10.09
N LEU A 23 1.56 -3.86 9.58
CA LEU A 23 1.11 -2.56 10.08
C LEU A 23 -0.40 -2.38 9.96
N GLY A 24 -1.03 -2.86 8.88
CA GLY A 24 -2.49 -2.87 8.74
C GLY A 24 -3.17 -3.72 9.81
N GLY A 25 -2.57 -4.88 10.15
CA GLY A 25 -2.97 -5.70 11.29
C GLY A 25 -2.87 -4.95 12.62
N VAL A 26 -1.79 -4.19 12.84
CA VAL A 26 -1.62 -3.34 14.03
C VAL A 26 -2.70 -2.26 14.11
N VAL A 27 -3.00 -1.55 13.01
CA VAL A 27 -4.09 -0.56 12.95
C VAL A 27 -5.42 -1.19 13.38
N ARG A 28 -5.72 -2.39 12.85
CA ARG A 28 -6.97 -3.10 13.18
C ARG A 28 -7.04 -3.53 14.65
N LEU A 29 -5.97 -4.16 15.15
CA LEU A 29 -5.94 -4.72 16.51
C LEU A 29 -5.87 -3.65 17.60
N SER A 30 -5.28 -2.48 17.30
CA SER A 30 -5.23 -1.33 18.21
C SER A 30 -6.51 -0.49 18.22
N GLY A 31 -7.48 -0.78 17.35
CA GLY A 31 -8.69 0.03 17.20
C GLY A 31 -8.46 1.37 16.48
N SER A 32 -7.26 1.59 15.92
CA SER A 32 -6.84 2.86 15.32
C SER A 32 -7.35 3.08 13.89
N GLY A 33 -8.25 2.23 13.38
CA GLY A 33 -8.70 2.30 11.98
C GLY A 33 -9.56 3.52 11.62
N LEU A 34 -9.83 4.41 12.58
CA LEU A 34 -10.50 5.70 12.39
C LEU A 34 -9.72 6.84 13.08
N GLY A 35 -8.42 6.65 13.33
CA GLY A 35 -7.55 7.73 13.85
C GLY A 35 -7.42 8.89 12.86
N CYS A 36 -7.55 8.60 11.56
CA CYS A 36 -7.68 9.58 10.49
C CYS A 36 -9.08 9.43 9.84
N PRO A 37 -10.08 10.23 10.23
CA PRO A 37 -11.47 10.07 9.79
C PRO A 37 -11.71 10.43 8.31
N ASP A 38 -10.76 11.09 7.69
CA ASP A 38 -10.73 11.54 6.31
C ASP A 38 -9.63 10.82 5.51
N TRP A 39 -9.74 10.91 4.19
CA TRP A 39 -8.77 10.40 3.23
C TRP A 39 -8.84 11.30 1.99
N PRO A 40 -7.71 11.69 1.37
CA PRO A 40 -6.34 11.19 1.57
C PRO A 40 -5.55 11.87 2.69
N LEU A 41 -6.02 13.03 3.18
CA LEU A 41 -5.42 13.71 4.32
C LEU A 41 -5.75 12.98 5.63
N CYS A 42 -5.11 13.41 6.73
CA CYS A 42 -5.44 12.95 8.08
C CYS A 42 -5.77 14.17 8.94
N GLN A 43 -7.02 14.24 9.38
CA GLN A 43 -7.64 15.36 10.08
C GLN A 43 -7.50 16.69 9.32
N GLY A 44 -7.62 16.64 7.99
CA GLY A 44 -7.45 17.81 7.10
C GLY A 44 -6.01 18.33 7.03
N GLN A 45 -5.04 17.63 7.61
CA GLN A 45 -3.63 18.04 7.68
C GLN A 45 -2.73 17.00 7.01
N ILE A 46 -1.54 17.46 6.57
CA ILE A 46 -0.48 16.56 6.10
C ILE A 46 0.25 15.96 7.30
N ILE A 47 0.53 16.76 8.34
CA ILE A 47 1.10 16.30 9.60
C ILE A 47 0.00 16.40 10.65
N PRO A 48 -0.58 15.28 11.10
CA PRO A 48 -1.70 15.30 12.03
C PRO A 48 -1.23 15.56 13.48
N PRO A 49 -2.15 15.90 14.40
CA PRO A 49 -1.82 16.08 15.82
C PRO A 49 -1.20 14.83 16.44
N LEU A 50 -0.41 15.03 17.50
CA LEU A 50 0.28 13.97 18.25
C LEU A 50 -0.69 13.18 19.14
N ASP A 51 -1.57 12.41 18.50
CA ASP A 51 -2.43 11.41 19.13
C ASP A 51 -2.02 9.99 18.73
N LEU A 52 -2.06 9.06 19.67
CA LEU A 52 -1.54 7.70 19.46
C LEU A 52 -2.27 6.97 18.33
N GLN A 53 -3.62 6.98 18.33
CA GLN A 53 -4.40 6.25 17.32
C GLN A 53 -4.21 6.87 15.94
N THR A 54 -4.21 8.20 15.90
CA THR A 54 -3.96 8.98 14.69
C THR A 54 -2.60 8.64 14.08
N TRP A 55 -1.54 8.57 14.88
CA TRP A 55 -0.20 8.26 14.39
C TRP A 55 -0.01 6.80 13.99
N ILE A 56 -0.70 5.85 14.63
CA ILE A 56 -0.71 4.45 14.19
C ILE A 56 -1.29 4.35 12.78
N GLU A 57 -2.44 4.96 12.51
CA GLU A 57 -3.05 4.95 11.17
C GLU A 57 -2.21 5.74 10.16
N TYR A 58 -1.73 6.92 10.55
CA TYR A 58 -0.91 7.77 9.69
C TYR A 58 0.39 7.08 9.28
N THR A 59 1.05 6.35 10.18
CA THR A 59 2.25 5.56 9.87
C THR A 59 1.96 4.46 8.85
N HIS A 60 0.83 3.76 8.98
CA HIS A 60 0.39 2.79 7.99
C HIS A 60 0.18 3.44 6.60
N ARG A 61 -0.47 4.62 6.54
CA ARG A 61 -0.66 5.38 5.29
C ARG A 61 0.66 5.85 4.66
N LEU A 62 1.62 6.27 5.49
CA LEU A 62 2.95 6.66 5.03
C LEU A 62 3.73 5.46 4.46
N SER A 63 3.69 4.32 5.15
CA SER A 63 4.27 3.07 4.64
C SER A 63 3.61 2.62 3.34
N ALA A 64 2.28 2.78 3.19
CA ALA A 64 1.58 2.47 1.95
C ALA A 64 2.05 3.35 0.78
N THR A 65 2.29 4.63 1.04
CA THR A 65 2.83 5.57 0.05
C THR A 65 4.25 5.15 -0.39
N LEU A 66 5.10 4.77 0.55
CA LEU A 66 6.45 4.29 0.25
C LEU A 66 6.43 2.98 -0.58
N THR A 67 5.60 2.01 -0.19
CA THR A 67 5.41 0.76 -0.95
C THR A 67 4.92 1.05 -2.37
N THR A 68 4.02 2.02 -2.52
CA THR A 68 3.50 2.44 -3.82
C THR A 68 4.61 2.94 -4.76
N ILE A 69 5.56 3.72 -4.23
CA ILE A 69 6.71 4.19 -5.00
C ILE A 69 7.56 3.00 -5.51
N PHE A 70 7.81 1.99 -4.67
CA PHE A 70 8.60 0.82 -5.08
C PHE A 70 7.89 -0.04 -6.14
N VAL A 71 6.58 -0.23 -6.03
CA VAL A 71 5.79 -0.98 -7.02
C VAL A 71 5.73 -0.22 -8.35
N ILE A 72 5.49 1.09 -8.32
CA ILE A 72 5.50 1.93 -9.54
C ILE A 72 6.88 1.90 -10.20
N ALA A 73 7.96 2.07 -9.43
CA ALA A 73 9.31 2.01 -9.96
C ALA A 73 9.59 0.65 -10.62
N SER A 74 9.13 -0.44 -10.01
CA SER A 74 9.25 -1.80 -10.55
C SER A 74 8.49 -1.97 -11.86
N ALA A 75 7.24 -1.51 -11.92
CA ALA A 75 6.40 -1.56 -13.12
C ALA A 75 6.98 -0.71 -14.26
N LEU A 76 7.45 0.50 -13.97
CA LEU A 76 8.09 1.38 -14.96
C LEU A 76 9.42 0.79 -15.47
N TYR A 77 10.22 0.19 -14.59
CA TYR A 77 11.46 -0.46 -14.99
C TYR A 77 11.19 -1.68 -15.88
N ALA A 78 10.22 -2.52 -15.48
CA ALA A 78 9.80 -3.68 -16.26
C ALA A 78 9.22 -3.29 -17.62
N TRP A 79 8.43 -2.22 -17.70
CA TRP A 79 7.91 -1.71 -18.96
C TRP A 79 9.03 -1.23 -19.90
N ARG A 80 10.07 -0.58 -19.38
CA ARG A 80 11.19 -0.08 -20.19
C ARG A 80 12.16 -1.16 -20.65
N LYS A 81 12.42 -2.18 -19.82
CA LYS A 81 13.52 -3.15 -20.05
C LYS A 81 13.07 -4.59 -20.29
N TYR A 82 11.85 -4.94 -19.88
CA TYR A 82 11.34 -6.32 -19.90
C TYR A 82 9.99 -6.45 -20.61
N ARG A 83 9.68 -5.53 -21.55
CA ARG A 83 8.41 -5.53 -22.31
C ARG A 83 8.17 -6.82 -23.08
N ASP A 84 9.24 -7.38 -23.67
CA ASP A 84 9.16 -8.62 -24.46
C ASP A 84 9.13 -9.87 -23.57
N ALA A 85 9.65 -9.76 -22.34
CA ALA A 85 9.56 -10.80 -21.32
C ALA A 85 8.16 -10.77 -20.67
N LYS A 86 7.15 -11.27 -21.41
CA LYS A 86 5.73 -11.19 -21.06
C LYS A 86 5.42 -11.60 -19.62
N TRP A 87 6.10 -12.62 -19.08
CA TRP A 87 5.92 -13.05 -17.69
C TRP A 87 6.27 -11.93 -16.70
N ILE A 88 7.46 -11.33 -16.82
CA ILE A 88 7.93 -10.26 -15.93
C ILE A 88 7.02 -9.04 -16.06
N PHE A 89 6.74 -8.63 -17.30
CA PHE A 89 5.89 -7.47 -17.56
C PHE A 89 4.47 -7.67 -16.99
N ARG A 90 3.82 -8.80 -17.28
CA ARG A 90 2.47 -9.11 -16.79
C ARG A 90 2.42 -9.16 -15.26
N SER A 91 3.40 -9.79 -14.59
CA SER A 91 3.41 -9.84 -13.13
C SER A 91 3.52 -8.45 -12.50
N THR A 92 4.39 -7.58 -13.03
CA THR A 92 4.49 -6.19 -12.53
C THR A 92 3.27 -5.34 -12.85
N LEU A 93 2.61 -5.59 -13.98
CA LEU A 93 1.37 -4.92 -14.34
C LEU A 93 0.21 -5.34 -13.44
N ILE A 94 0.08 -6.64 -13.16
CA ILE A 94 -0.92 -7.18 -12.23
C ILE A 94 -0.69 -6.59 -10.84
N ALA A 95 0.54 -6.63 -10.32
CA ALA A 95 0.87 -6.05 -9.02
C ALA A 95 0.53 -4.56 -8.93
N PHE A 96 0.77 -3.79 -9.99
CA PHE A 96 0.39 -2.38 -10.06
C PHE A 96 -1.12 -2.18 -10.04
N ILE A 97 -1.89 -3.00 -10.77
CA ILE A 97 -3.36 -2.93 -10.77
C ILE A 97 -3.93 -3.32 -9.40
N LEU A 98 -3.45 -4.40 -8.80
CA LEU A 98 -3.85 -4.84 -7.45
C LEU A 98 -3.59 -3.73 -6.42
N LEU A 99 -2.43 -3.05 -6.51
CA LEU A 99 -2.11 -1.92 -5.65
C LEU A 99 -3.09 -0.75 -5.82
N ILE A 100 -3.49 -0.40 -7.04
CA ILE A 100 -4.51 0.65 -7.26
C ILE A 100 -5.81 0.27 -6.57
N VAL A 101 -6.28 -0.97 -6.78
CA VAL A 101 -7.47 -1.48 -6.10
C VAL A 101 -7.30 -1.40 -4.59
N GLN A 102 -6.12 -1.74 -4.08
CA GLN A 102 -5.82 -1.73 -2.65
C GLN A 102 -5.89 -0.34 -2.02
N ILE A 103 -5.35 0.67 -2.70
CA ILE A 103 -5.40 2.08 -2.25
C ILE A 103 -6.85 2.57 -2.23
N LEU A 104 -7.64 2.25 -3.27
CA LEU A 104 -9.04 2.65 -3.36
C LEU A 104 -9.89 1.99 -2.27
N VAL A 105 -9.75 0.67 -2.10
CA VAL A 105 -10.49 -0.08 -1.07
C VAL A 105 -10.07 0.39 0.32
N GLY A 106 -8.79 0.65 0.58
CA GLY A 106 -8.31 1.20 1.85
C GLY A 106 -8.90 2.58 2.17
N GLY A 107 -8.98 3.48 1.17
CA GLY A 107 -9.67 4.76 1.32
C GLY A 107 -11.16 4.58 1.63
N LEU A 108 -11.84 3.66 0.93
CA LEU A 108 -13.24 3.33 1.19
C LEU A 108 -13.46 2.75 2.59
N THR A 109 -12.52 1.94 3.11
CA THR A 109 -12.57 1.41 4.47
C THR A 109 -12.70 2.53 5.52
N VAL A 110 -11.96 3.63 5.33
CA VAL A 110 -12.03 4.80 6.22
C VAL A 110 -13.33 5.57 6.00
N LEU A 111 -13.63 5.94 4.75
CA LEU A 111 -14.78 6.77 4.40
C LEU A 111 -16.12 6.14 4.77
N LEU A 112 -16.23 4.81 4.71
CA LEU A 112 -17.42 4.05 5.06
C LEU A 112 -17.46 3.61 6.53
N LYS A 113 -16.49 4.02 7.35
CA LYS A 113 -16.41 3.70 8.79
C LYS A 113 -16.30 2.19 9.07
N LEU A 114 -15.31 1.54 8.47
CA LEU A 114 -14.89 0.16 8.74
C LEU A 114 -15.94 -0.95 8.46
N PRO A 115 -16.69 -0.95 7.33
CA PRO A 115 -17.64 -2.02 7.05
C PRO A 115 -16.89 -3.36 6.87
N PRO A 116 -17.31 -4.45 7.56
CA PRO A 116 -16.54 -5.69 7.64
C PRO A 116 -16.16 -6.29 6.29
N LEU A 117 -17.07 -6.22 5.30
CA LEU A 117 -16.83 -6.75 3.97
C LEU A 117 -15.71 -5.98 3.24
N ILE A 118 -15.71 -4.64 3.31
CA ILE A 118 -14.68 -3.83 2.63
C ILE A 118 -13.33 -4.01 3.31
N VAL A 119 -13.30 -4.10 4.65
CA VAL A 119 -12.07 -4.42 5.40
C VAL A 119 -11.52 -5.80 5.01
N ALA A 120 -12.39 -6.80 4.84
CA ALA A 120 -11.97 -8.14 4.41
C ALA A 120 -11.44 -8.13 2.96
N VAL A 121 -12.11 -7.41 2.05
CA VAL A 121 -11.64 -7.22 0.67
C VAL A 121 -10.28 -6.52 0.67
N HIS A 122 -10.11 -5.49 1.50
CA HIS A 122 -8.83 -4.79 1.66
C HIS A 122 -7.72 -5.75 2.12
N LEU A 123 -7.99 -6.67 3.05
CA LEU A 123 -6.97 -7.63 3.47
C LEU A 123 -6.64 -8.67 2.39
N SER A 124 -7.61 -9.03 1.55
CA SER A 124 -7.49 -10.15 0.59
C SER A 124 -6.71 -9.86 -0.69
N ASN A 125 -6.51 -8.58 -1.00
CA ASN A 125 -5.95 -8.09 -2.26
C ASN A 125 -4.54 -7.53 -2.08
#